data_AF-A0A653DTB8-F1
#
_entry.id   AF-A0A653DTB8-F1
#
_cell.length_a   1.000
_cell.length_b   1.000
_cell.length_c   1.000
_cell.angle_alpha   90.00
_cell.angle_beta   90.00
_cell.angle_gamma   90.00
#
_symmetry.space_group_name_H-M   'P 1'
#
loop_
_entity.id
_entity.type
_entity.pdbx_description
1 polymer ?
#
loop_
_entity_poly.entity_id
_entity_poly.type
_entity_poly.pdbx_seq_one_letter_code
_entity_poly.pdbx_strand_id
1 'polypeptide(L)' 'MIESIVDEHIKDTGYTIADVFFFVCGPKQFNVLAVNEIEQLGVTTEQMHVFQG' A
#
# COMPACT_ATOMS: atom_id res chain seq x y z
N MET A 1 2.66 -14.99 12.78
CA MET A 1 3.23 -14.14 11.74
C MET A 1 2.06 -13.35 11.20
N ILE A 2 2.07 -12.01 11.26
CA ILE A 2 0.99 -11.23 10.64
C ILE A 2 1.27 -11.33 9.14
N GLU A 3 0.47 -12.09 8.40
CA GLU A 3 0.51 -12.08 6.94
C GLU A 3 0.07 -10.69 6.49
N SER A 4 0.84 -10.07 5.58
CA SER A 4 0.46 -8.78 5.03
C SER A 4 -0.85 -8.97 4.25
N ILE A 5 -1.82 -8.09 4.47
CA ILE A 5 -3.10 -8.13 3.72
C ILE A 5 -2.88 -7.95 2.22
N VAL A 6 -1.74 -7.37 1.82
CA VAL A 6 -1.31 -7.24 0.43
C VAL A 6 -0.89 -8.61 -0.13
N ASP A 7 -0.16 -9.42 0.64
CA ASP A 7 0.27 -10.74 0.21
C ASP A 7 -0.93 -11.69 0.07
N GLU A 8 -1.89 -11.60 1.00
CA GLU A 8 -3.16 -12.32 0.92
C GLU A 8 -3.95 -11.91 -0.33
N HIS A 9 -4.07 -10.59 -0.58
CA HIS A 9 -4.74 -10.08 -1.77
C HIS A 9 -4.10 -10.58 -3.08
N ILE A 10 -2.76 -10.56 -3.17
CA ILE A 10 -2.01 -11.07 -4.32
C ILE A 10 -2.26 -12.56 -4.53
N LYS A 11 -2.22 -13.36 -3.45
CA LYS A 11 -2.45 -14.80 -3.50
C LYS A 11 -3.87 -15.14 -3.96
N ASP A 12 -4.86 -14.40 -3.50
CA ASP A 12 -6.27 -14.68 -3.79
C ASP A 12 -6.69 -14.24 -5.20
N THR A 13 -6.03 -13.21 -5.75
CA THR A 13 -6.39 -12.64 -7.06
C THR A 13 -5.50 -13.13 -8.20
N GLY A 14 -4.30 -13.63 -7.91
CA GLY A 14 -3.27 -13.92 -8.90
C GLY A 14 -2.62 -12.66 -9.49
N TYR A 15 -2.94 -11.47 -8.95
CA TYR A 15 -2.29 -10.23 -9.30
C TYR A 15 -0.87 -10.15 -8.74
N THR A 16 -0.07 -9.25 -9.29
CA THR A 16 1.23 -8.89 -8.75
C THR A 16 1.15 -7.54 -8.05
N ILE A 17 2.17 -7.18 -7.28
CA ILE A 17 2.25 -5.86 -6.64
C ILE A 17 2.17 -4.70 -7.65
N ALA A 18 2.61 -4.94 -8.90
CA ALA A 18 2.53 -3.96 -9.99
C ALA A 18 1.09 -3.70 -10.47
N ASP A 19 0.16 -4.61 -10.18
CA ASP A 19 -1.25 -4.50 -10.57
C ASP A 19 -2.11 -3.81 -9.49
N VAL A 20 -1.55 -3.59 -8.28
CA VAL A 20 -2.27 -3.03 -7.14
C VAL A 20 -2.08 -1.51 -7.09
N PHE A 21 -3.19 -0.79 -6.86
CA PHE A 21 -3.18 0.65 -6.62
C PHE A 21 -3.60 0.95 -5.18
N PHE A 22 -2.82 1.79 -4.49
CA PHE A 22 -3.00 2.08 -3.07
C PHE A 22 -3.69 3.43 -2.84
N PHE A 23 -4.63 3.44 -1.91
CA PHE A 23 -5.27 4.66 -1.40
C PHE A 23 -4.96 4.81 0.09
N VAL A 24 -4.32 5.91 0.47
CA VAL A 24 -3.92 6.17 1.86
C VAL A 24 -4.68 7.41 2.36
N CYS A 25 -5.39 7.28 3.47
CA CYS A 25 -6.13 8.37 4.09
C CYS A 25 -6.02 8.28 5.61
N GLY A 26 -5.79 9.42 6.26
CA GLY A 26 -5.67 9.52 7.70
C GLY A 26 -4.94 10.79 8.13
N PRO A 27 -4.64 10.94 9.44
CA PRO A 27 -3.83 12.04 9.94
C PRO A 27 -2.45 12.07 9.28
N LYS A 28 -1.86 13.27 9.15
CA LYS A 28 -0.55 13.45 8.49
C LYS A 28 0.54 12.46 8.95
N GLN A 29 0.61 12.19 10.25
CA GLN A 29 1.58 11.24 10.83
C GLN A 29 1.33 9.80 10.39
N PHE A 30 0.06 9.40 10.30
CA PHE A 30 -0.33 8.09 9.78
C PHE A 30 0.03 7.96 8.30
N ASN A 31 -0.30 8.97 7.48
CA ASN A 31 -0.01 8.93 6.05
C ASN A 31 1.50 8.77 5.79
N VAL A 32 2.35 9.46 6.55
CA VAL A 32 3.82 9.31 6.43
C VAL A 32 4.26 7.89 6.76
N LEU A 33 3.75 7.31 7.86
CA LEU A 33 4.09 5.94 8.23
C LEU A 33 3.58 4.92 7.20
N ALA A 34 2.34 5.06 6.76
CA ALA A 34 1.74 4.18 5.77
C ALA A 34 2.48 4.21 4.43
N VAL A 35 2.87 5.40 3.94
CA VAL A 35 3.67 5.57 2.72
C VAL A 35 5.01 4.83 2.85
N ASN A 36 5.73 5.02 3.95
CA ASN A 36 7.04 4.37 4.15
C ASN A 36 6.93 2.83 4.17
N GLU A 37 5.86 2.28 4.73
CA GLU A 37 5.62 0.83 4.75
C GLU A 37 5.24 0.31 3.35
N ILE A 38 4.41 1.05 2.61
CA ILE A 38 3.99 0.69 1.24
C ILE A 38 5.19 0.74 0.27
N GLU A 39 6.08 1.73 0.41
CA GLU A 39 7.30 1.83 -0.40
C GLU A 39 8.27 0.65 -0.16
N GLN A 40 8.32 0.09 1.07
CA GLN A 40 9.11 -1.11 1.36
C GLN A 40 8.59 -2.37 0.63
N LEU A 41 7.33 -2.36 0.18
CA LEU A 41 6.76 -3.41 -0.66
C LEU A 41 7.13 -3.25 -2.15
N GLY A 42 7.91 -2.22 -2.51
CA GLY A 42 8.29 -1.92 -3.89
C GLY A 42 7.24 -1.17 -4.70
N VAL A 43 6.21 -0.63 -4.04
CA VAL A 43 5.16 0.20 -4.66
C VAL A 43 5.70 1.59 -4.92
N THR A 44 5.44 2.13 -6.12
CA THR A 44 5.88 3.47 -6.50
C THR A 44 4.84 4.54 -6.16
N THR A 45 5.26 5.80 -6.14
CA THR A 45 4.36 6.94 -5.92
C THR A 45 3.29 7.07 -7.00
N GLU A 46 3.53 6.55 -8.20
CA GLU A 46 2.56 6.55 -9.32
C GLU A 46 1.42 5.55 -9.10
N GLN A 47 1.66 4.50 -8.29
CA GLN A 47 0.68 3.48 -7.92
C GLN A 47 -0.05 3.80 -6.61
N MET A 48 0.13 5.01 -6.08
CA MET A 48 -0.42 5.39 -4.78
C MET A 48 -1.03 6.79 -4.81
N HIS A 49 -2.20 6.92 -4.20
CA HIS A 49 -2.82 8.21 -3.93
C HIS A 49 -2.95 8.42 -2.41
N VAL A 50 -2.39 9.53 -1.93
CA VAL A 50 -2.46 9.92 -0.52
C VAL A 50 -3.40 11.11 -0.38
N PHE A 51 -4.53 10.89 0.30
CA PHE A 51 -5.48 11.95 0.61
C PHE A 51 -4.92 12.86 1.71
N GLN A 52 -4.87 14.15 1.42
CA GLN A 52 -4.53 15.19 2.40
C GLN A 52 -5.82 15.57 3.13
N GLY A 53 -5.95 15.14 4.39
CA GLY A 53 -7.01 15.57 5.31
C GLY A 53 -6.61 16.83 6.07
#